data_AF-A0A1G1FP13-F1
#
_entry.id   AF-A0A1G1FP13-F1
#
_cell.length_a   1.000
_cell.length_b   1.000
_cell.length_c   1.000
_cell.angle_alpha   90.00
_cell.angle_beta   90.00
_cell.angle_gamma   90.00
#
_symmetry.space_group_name_H-M   'P 1'
#
loop_
_entity.id
_entity.type
_entity.pdbx_description
1 polymer ?
#
loop_
_entity_poly.entity_id
_entity_poly.type
_entity_poly.pdbx_seq_one_letter_code
_entity_poly.pdbx_strand_id
1 'polypeptide(L)' 'MSNISEEEKAHQIKTSFEVDEMYLGALDRLREELISQGIDIDSGEGRKTFIRAVRKLNERFV' A
#
# COMPACT_ATOMS: atom_id res chain seq x y z
N MET A 1 0.71 30.07 13.89
CA MET A 1 1.59 29.08 13.25
C MET A 1 1.84 27.98 14.27
N SER A 2 1.47 26.73 13.95
CA SER A 2 1.59 25.62 14.90
C SER A 2 3.07 25.20 14.99
N ASN A 3 3.72 25.51 16.10
CA ASN A 3 5.07 25.03 16.40
C ASN A 3 4.95 23.61 16.97
N ILE A 4 4.88 22.63 16.08
CA ILE A 4 4.91 21.21 16.43
C ILE A 4 6.27 20.92 17.09
N SER A 5 6.27 20.25 18.23
CA SER A 5 7.49 19.91 18.97
C SER A 5 8.35 18.92 18.15
N GLU A 6 9.67 18.91 18.36
CA GLU A 6 10.58 17.95 17.71
C GLU A 6 10.19 16.49 18.00
N GLU A 7 9.60 16.23 19.17
CA GLU A 7 9.12 14.92 19.59
C GLU A 7 7.85 14.51 18.81
N GLU A 8 6.94 15.46 18.58
CA GLU A 8 5.74 15.26 17.76
C GLU A 8 6.09 15.05 16.27
N LYS A 9 7.12 15.75 15.76
CA LYS A 9 7.64 15.51 14.40
C LYS A 9 8.25 14.11 14.26
N ALA A 10 9.09 13.70 15.21
CA ALA A 10 9.70 12.37 15.19
C ALA A 10 8.64 11.27 15.27
N HIS A 11 7.60 11.47 16.07
CA HIS A 11 6.46 10.55 16.15
C HIS A 11 5.69 10.48 14.82
N GLN A 12 5.37 11.62 14.19
CA GLN A 12 4.69 11.64 12.88
C GLN A 12 5.52 10.95 11.79
N ILE A 13 6.83 11.18 11.77
CA ILE A 13 7.75 10.52 10.82
C ILE A 13 7.72 9.01 11.01
N LYS A 14 7.84 8.53 12.26
CA LYS A 14 7.79 7.10 12.58
C LYS A 14 6.48 6.46 12.16
N THR A 15 5.35 7.09 12.51
CA THR A 15 4.02 6.60 12.14
C THR A 15 3.83 6.58 10.61
N SER A 16 4.36 7.57 9.88
CA SER A 16 4.35 7.57 8.41
C SER A 16 5.10 6.37 7.83
N PHE A 17 6.29 6.06 8.36
CA PHE A 17 7.06 4.89 7.91
C PHE A 17 6.37 3.57 8.24
N GLU A 18 5.72 3.45 9.41
CA GLU A 18 4.95 2.26 9.78
C GLU A 18 3.75 2.04 8.83
N VAL A 19 3.05 3.11 8.44
CA VAL A 19 1.96 3.06 7.45
C VAL A 19 2.50 2.63 6.09
N ASP A 20 3.66 3.14 5.67
CA ASP A 20 4.31 2.75 4.41
C ASP A 20 4.69 1.27 4.40
N GLU A 21 5.27 0.74 5.48
CA GLU A 21 5.61 -0.69 5.60
C GLU A 21 4.36 -1.58 5.56
N MET A 22 3.29 -1.20 6.27
CA MET A 22 2.02 -1.91 6.24
C MET A 22 1.40 -1.91 4.84
N TYR A 23 1.45 -0.78 4.14
CA TYR A 23 0.94 -0.65 2.79
C TYR A 23 1.74 -1.49 1.78
N LEU A 24 3.08 -1.45 1.85
CA LEU A 24 3.95 -2.29 1.02
C LEU A 24 3.69 -3.78 1.26
N GLY A 25 3.58 -4.21 2.51
CA GLY A 25 3.24 -5.59 2.83
C GLY A 25 1.85 -6.01 2.31
N ALA A 26 0.89 -5.09 2.29
CA ALA A 26 -0.43 -5.36 1.71
C ALA A 26 -0.39 -5.47 0.17
N LEU A 27 0.47 -4.70 -0.50
CA LEU A 27 0.69 -4.83 -1.95
C LEU A 27 1.34 -6.17 -2.32
N ASP A 28 2.33 -6.63 -1.54
CA ASP A 28 2.98 -7.91 -1.79
C ASP A 28 2.00 -9.08 -1.62
N ARG A 29 1.20 -9.08 -0.55
CA ARG A 29 0.13 -10.08 -0.35
C ARG A 29 -0.89 -10.06 -1.48
N LEU A 30 -1.28 -8.87 -1.94
CA LEU A 30 -2.23 -8.74 -3.04
C LEU A 30 -1.65 -9.34 -4.33
N ARG A 31 -0.37 -9.13 -4.58
CA ARG A 31 0.33 -9.72 -5.73
C ARG A 31 0.35 -11.24 -5.65
N GLU A 32 0.73 -11.80 -4.50
CA GLU A 32 0.75 -13.24 -4.25
C GLU A 32 -0.64 -13.86 -4.40
N GLU A 33 -1.68 -13.19 -3.91
CA GLU A 33 -3.07 -13.65 -4.01
C GLU A 33 -3.51 -13.75 -5.48
N LEU A 34 -3.22 -12.74 -6.30
CA LEU A 34 -3.57 -12.76 -7.72
C LEU A 34 -2.79 -13.86 -8.47
N ILE A 35 -1.49 -14.02 -8.17
CA ILE A 35 -0.69 -15.12 -8.74
C ILE A 35 -1.28 -16.47 -8.34
N SER A 36 -1.69 -16.64 -7.08
CA SER A 36 -2.32 -17.89 -6.59
C SER A 36 -3.65 -18.22 -7.27
N GLN A 37 -4.36 -17.19 -7.75
CA GLN A 37 -5.58 -17.34 -8.54
C GLN A 37 -5.31 -17.64 -10.03
N GLY A 38 -4.03 -17.78 -10.41
CA GLY A 38 -3.62 -18.03 -11.79
C GLY A 38 -3.65 -16.79 -12.68
N ILE A 39 -3.68 -15.59 -12.10
CA ILE A 39 -3.66 -14.34 -12.84
C ILE A 39 -2.21 -14.00 -13.19
N ASP A 40 -1.89 -14.06 -14.48
CA ASP A 40 -0.63 -13.53 -15.00
C ASP A 40 -0.66 -12.00 -14.99
N ILE A 41 -0.06 -11.40 -13.96
CA ILE A 41 0.03 -9.94 -13.77
C ILE A 41 0.89 -9.23 -14.83
N ASP A 42 1.71 -9.96 -15.59
CA ASP A 42 2.52 -9.40 -16.68
C ASP A 42 1.75 -9.34 -18.00
N SER A 43 0.64 -10.09 -18.11
CA SER A 43 -0.32 -9.95 -19.18
C SER A 43 -1.04 -8.59 -19.14
N GLY A 44 -1.49 -8.10 -20.30
CA GLY A 44 -2.23 -6.83 -20.38
C GLY A 44 -3.52 -6.82 -19.55
N GLU A 45 -4.23 -7.95 -19.44
CA GLU A 45 -5.46 -8.05 -18.64
C GLU A 45 -5.17 -8.26 -17.15
N GLY A 46 -4.18 -9.08 -16.81
CA GLY A 46 -3.75 -9.24 -15.42
C GLY A 46 -3.21 -7.93 -14.83
N ARG A 47 -2.47 -7.12 -15.61
CA ARG A 47 -2.04 -5.78 -15.18
C ARG A 47 -3.23 -4.86 -14.87
N LYS A 48 -4.30 -4.88 -15.67
CA LYS A 48 -5.52 -4.10 -15.37
C LYS A 48 -6.19 -4.58 -14.08
N THR A 49 -6.26 -5.90 -13.89
CA THR A 49 -6.82 -6.50 -12.68
C THR A 49 -6.02 -6.12 -11.44
N PHE A 50 -4.68 -6.16 -11.51
CA PHE A 50 -3.79 -5.68 -10.44
C PHE A 50 -4.02 -4.20 -10.13
N ILE A 51 -4.06 -3.33 -11.14
CA ILE A 51 -4.33 -1.89 -10.95
C ILE A 51 -5.69 -1.65 -10.27
N ARG A 52 -6.74 -2.37 -10.67
CA ARG A 52 -8.06 -2.26 -10.03
C ARG A 52 -8.02 -2.72 -8.57
N ALA A 53 -7.29 -3.79 -8.29
CA ALA A 53 -7.15 -4.32 -6.94
C ALA A 53 -6.35 -3.38 -6.03
N VAL A 54 -5.28 -2.76 -6.54
CA VAL A 54 -4.52 -1.72 -5.84
C VAL A 54 -5.40 -0.51 -5.54
N ARG A 55 -6.23 -0.05 -6.48
CA ARG A 55 -7.18 1.06 -6.21
C ARG A 55 -8.11 0.77 -5.04
N LYS A 56 -8.67 -0.45 -4.98
CA LYS A 56 -9.50 -0.89 -3.84
C LYS A 56 -8.70 -1.02 -2.54
N LEU A 57 -7.43 -1.39 -2.62
CA LEU A 57 -6.56 -1.44 -1.46
C LEU A 57 -6.33 -0.02 -0.91
N ASN A 58 -6.05 0.94 -1.77
CA ASN A 58 -5.81 2.33 -1.40
C ASN A 58 -6.99 2.95 -0.67
N GLU A 59 -8.22 2.62 -1.06
CA GLU A 59 -9.45 3.06 -0.36
C GLU A 59 -9.52 2.62 1.11
N ARG A 60 -8.71 1.63 1.53
CA ARG A 60 -8.65 1.17 2.94
C ARG A 60 -7.61 1.90 3.79
N PHE A 61 -6.72 2.67 3.17
CA PHE A 61 -5.65 3.42 3.83
C PHE A 61 -5.86 4.94 3.77
N VAL A 62 -6.96 5.40 3.15
CA VAL A 62 -7.37 6.82 3.03
C VAL A 62 -8.48 7.15 4.02
#